data_AF-A0A846CAC2-F1
#
_entry.id   AF-A0A846CAC2-F1
#
_cell.length_a   1.000
_cell.length_b   1.000
_cell.length_c   1.000
_cell.angle_alpha   90.00
_cell.angle_beta   90.00
_cell.angle_gamma   90.00
#
_symmetry.space_group_name_H-M   'P 1'
#
loop_
_entity.id
_entity.type
_entity.pdbx_description
1 polymer ?
#
loop_
_entity_poly.entity_id
_entity_poly.type
_entity_poly.pdbx_seq_one_letter_code
_entity_poly.pdbx_strand_id
1 'polypeptide(L)'
;MSQANQPSEKPSAINLVFVGFIVVAILFAAYTGKMEEVTQASFDSAKAAVTLAIGLIGVMALWLGLVRVLEAGGLMYNLAEILKPLMVKLFPDVPPTHPAMGA
;
A
#
# COMPACT_ATOMS: atom_id res chain seq x y z
N MET A 1 0.46 -21.42 -36.12
CA MET A 1 -0.98 -21.11 -35.94
C MET A 1 -1.51 -21.91 -34.76
N SER A 2 -1.66 -21.32 -33.57
CA SER A 2 -2.60 -21.76 -32.51
C SER A 2 -2.37 -20.98 -31.19
N GLN A 3 -2.56 -19.65 -31.22
CA GLN A 3 -2.83 -18.81 -30.04
C GLN A 3 -3.74 -17.66 -30.51
N ALA A 4 -4.92 -18.02 -31.04
CA ALA A 4 -5.93 -17.08 -31.54
C ALA A 4 -7.20 -17.09 -30.67
N ASN A 5 -7.06 -17.30 -29.36
CA ASN A 5 -8.18 -17.22 -28.43
C ASN A 5 -7.72 -16.98 -26.99
N GLN A 6 -7.36 -15.72 -26.69
CA GLN A 6 -7.32 -15.22 -25.31
C GLN A 6 -8.78 -14.87 -24.95
N PRO A 7 -9.38 -15.50 -23.92
CA PRO A 7 -10.76 -15.21 -23.55
C PRO A 7 -10.88 -13.75 -23.12
N SER A 8 -11.89 -13.05 -23.62
CA SER A 8 -12.16 -11.64 -23.26
C SER A 8 -12.34 -11.52 -21.74
N GLU A 9 -11.36 -10.95 -21.03
CA GLU A 9 -11.53 -10.60 -19.63
C GLU A 9 -12.69 -9.61 -19.50
N LYS A 10 -13.78 -10.04 -18.85
CA LYS A 10 -14.86 -9.12 -18.48
C LYS A 10 -14.25 -8.07 -17.55
N PRO A 11 -14.52 -6.77 -17.76
CA PRO A 11 -14.00 -5.73 -16.88
C PRO A 11 -14.35 -6.05 -15.42
N SER A 12 -13.35 -5.96 -14.53
CA SER A 12 -13.53 -6.24 -13.10
C SER A 12 -14.67 -5.38 -12.53
N ALA A 13 -15.49 -5.98 -11.66
CA ALA A 13 -16.66 -5.32 -11.07
C ALA A 13 -16.30 -3.97 -10.42
N ILE A 14 -15.11 -3.87 -9.80
CA ILE A 14 -14.62 -2.61 -9.20
C ILE A 14 -14.33 -1.54 -10.26
N ASN A 15 -13.81 -1.92 -11.42
CA ASN A 15 -13.48 -0.99 -12.49
C ASN A 15 -14.77 -0.43 -13.13
N LEU A 16 -15.79 -1.28 -13.27
CA LEU A 16 -17.13 -0.85 -13.72
C LEU A 16 -17.77 0.12 -12.72
N VAL A 17 -17.68 -0.16 -11.42
CA VAL A 17 -18.20 0.73 -10.38
C VAL A 17 -17.47 2.08 -10.40
N PHE A 18 -16.13 2.08 -10.49
CA PHE A 18 -15.31 3.29 -10.54
C PHE A 18 -15.65 4.16 -11.74
N VAL A 19 -15.66 3.58 -12.94
CA VAL A 19 -16.02 4.30 -14.17
C VAL A 19 -17.47 4.80 -14.09
N GLY A 20 -18.37 4.00 -13.51
CA GLY A 20 -19.75 4.42 -13.25
C GLY A 20 -19.84 5.69 -12.41
N PHE A 21 -19.09 5.77 -11.30
CA PHE A 21 -19.03 6.98 -10.48
C PHE A 21 -18.49 8.20 -11.24
N ILE A 22 -17.42 8.02 -12.03
CA ILE A 22 -16.84 9.09 -12.87
C ILE A 22 -17.89 9.63 -13.86
N VAL A 23 -18.58 8.73 -14.57
CA VAL A 23 -19.58 9.11 -15.57
C VAL A 23 -20.75 9.87 -14.91
N VAL A 24 -21.25 9.38 -13.78
CA VAL A 24 -22.33 10.06 -13.05
C VAL A 24 -21.87 11.45 -12.59
N ALA A 25 -20.67 11.58 -12.06
CA ALA A 25 -20.12 12.88 -11.64
C ALA A 25 -20.02 13.88 -12.81
N ILE A 26 -19.54 13.43 -13.97
CA ILE A 26 -19.43 14.25 -15.18
C ILE A 26 -20.82 14.69 -15.68
N LEU A 27 -21.81 13.78 -15.70
CA LEU A 27 -23.17 14.12 -16.12
C LEU A 27 -23.83 15.14 -15.20
N PHE A 28 -23.66 15.00 -13.88
CA PHE A 28 -24.16 15.98 -12.91
C PHE A 28 -23.49 17.35 -13.07
N ALA A 29 -22.18 17.37 -13.30
CA ALA A 29 -21.44 18.61 -13.51
C ALA A 29 -21.86 19.30 -14.81
N ALA A 30 -22.11 18.54 -15.88
CA ALA A 30 -22.62 19.06 -17.14
C ALA A 30 -24.04 19.63 -16.98
N TYR A 31 -24.91 18.94 -16.24
CA TYR A 31 -26.27 19.41 -15.96
C TYR A 31 -26.30 20.68 -15.09
N THR A 32 -25.37 20.80 -14.15
CA THR A 32 -25.29 21.94 -13.21
C THR A 32 -24.44 23.11 -13.76
N GLY A 33 -23.77 22.92 -14.90
CA GLY A 33 -22.85 23.92 -15.48
C GLY A 33 -21.50 24.06 -14.73
N LYS A 34 -21.16 23.12 -13.85
CA LYS A 34 -19.98 23.17 -12.96
C LYS A 34 -18.77 22.41 -13.53
N MET A 35 -18.62 22.39 -14.85
CA MET A 35 -17.59 21.58 -15.52
C MET A 35 -16.15 22.03 -15.23
N GLU A 36 -15.98 23.35 -15.08
CA GLU A 36 -14.71 23.95 -14.68
C GLU A 36 -14.35 23.61 -13.23
N GLU A 37 -15.34 23.67 -12.31
CA GLU A 37 -15.15 23.29 -10.90
C GLU A 37 -14.70 21.83 -10.75
N VAL A 38 -15.28 20.90 -11.52
CA VAL A 38 -14.89 19.47 -11.48
C VAL A 38 -13.47 19.27 -11.98
N THR A 39 -13.08 19.97 -13.05
CA THR A 39 -11.72 19.90 -13.60
C THR A 39 -10.73 20.43 -12.58
N GLN A 40 -11.01 21.60 -11.98
CA GLN A 40 -10.16 22.20 -10.95
C GLN A 40 -10.05 21.31 -9.71
N ALA A 41 -11.17 20.80 -9.20
CA ALA A 41 -11.20 19.89 -8.05
C ALA A 41 -10.39 18.60 -8.29
N SER A 42 -10.38 18.10 -9.54
CA SER A 42 -9.57 16.94 -9.91
C SER A 42 -8.07 17.23 -9.81
N PHE A 43 -7.63 18.40 -10.29
CA PHE A 43 -6.23 18.84 -10.16
C PHE A 43 -5.84 19.11 -8.71
N ASP A 44 -6.71 19.77 -7.94
CA ASP A 44 -6.46 20.05 -6.52
C ASP A 44 -6.36 18.75 -5.70
N SER A 45 -7.23 17.78 -5.99
CA SER A 45 -7.17 16.44 -5.39
C SER A 45 -5.88 15.70 -5.74
N ALA A 46 -5.43 15.78 -7.00
CA ALA A 46 -4.16 15.20 -7.43
C ALA A 46 -2.97 15.84 -6.68
N LYS A 47 -2.96 17.18 -6.56
CA LYS A 47 -1.93 17.90 -5.80
C LYS A 47 -1.93 17.49 -4.33
N ALA A 48 -3.09 17.43 -3.69
CA ALA A 48 -3.23 17.00 -2.31
C ALA A 48 -2.73 15.57 -2.10
N ALA A 49 -3.08 14.65 -3.01
CA ALA A 49 -2.61 13.27 -2.98
C ALA A 49 -1.08 13.18 -3.07
N VAL A 50 -0.45 13.97 -3.96
CA VAL A 50 1.01 14.02 -4.09
C VAL A 50 1.66 14.59 -2.83
N THR A 51 1.13 15.69 -2.28
CA THR A 51 1.64 16.28 -1.03
C THR A 51 1.57 15.28 0.13
N LEU A 52 0.44 14.57 0.26
CA LEU A 52 0.28 13.53 1.27
C LEU A 52 1.27 12.38 1.06
N ALA A 53 1.37 11.87 -0.18
CA ALA A 53 2.28 10.78 -0.51
C ALA A 53 3.74 11.13 -0.19
N ILE A 54 4.20 12.33 -0.57
CA ILE A 54 5.56 12.79 -0.25
C ILE A 54 5.77 12.89 1.27
N GLY A 55 4.79 13.43 2.00
CA GLY A 55 4.85 13.50 3.46
C GLY A 55 5.00 12.11 4.11
N LEU A 56 4.22 11.13 3.64
CA LEU A 56 4.28 9.75 4.13
C LEU A 56 5.57 9.04 3.73
N ILE A 57 6.05 9.24 2.49
CA ILE A 57 7.31 8.66 2.00
C ILE A 57 8.47 9.13 2.87
N GLY A 58 8.53 10.41 3.26
CA GLY A 58 9.58 10.93 4.13
C GLY A 58 9.64 10.21 5.48
N VAL A 59 8.50 10.04 6.15
CA VAL A 59 8.42 9.34 7.44
C VAL A 59 8.80 7.87 7.30
N MET A 60 8.28 7.19 6.26
CA MET A 60 8.60 5.78 6.01
C MET A 60 10.07 5.59 5.65
N ALA A 61 10.66 6.48 4.84
CA ALA A 61 12.07 6.43 4.49
C ALA A 61 12.98 6.62 5.71
N LEU A 62 12.62 7.54 6.61
CA LEU A 62 13.29 7.69 7.90
C LEU A 62 13.19 6.38 8.69
N TRP A 63 11.97 5.87 8.88
CA TRP A 63 11.73 4.69 9.69
C TRP A 63 12.52 3.48 9.19
N LEU A 64 12.43 3.19 7.89
CA LEU A 64 13.17 2.12 7.25
C LEU A 64 14.69 2.35 7.33
N GLY A 65 15.15 3.58 7.14
CA GLY A 65 16.57 3.93 7.28
C GLY A 65 17.10 3.69 8.70
N LEU A 66 16.36 4.11 9.73
CA LEU A 66 16.70 3.86 11.12
C LEU A 66 16.76 2.35 11.42
N VAL A 67 15.77 1.58 10.98
CA VAL A 67 15.76 0.12 11.15
C VAL A 67 16.97 -0.52 10.47
N ARG A 68 17.37 -0.05 9.28
CA ARG A 68 18.60 -0.52 8.60
C ARG A 68 19.86 -0.23 9.40
N VAL A 69 19.96 0.91 10.08
CA VAL A 69 21.10 1.23 10.96
C VAL A 69 21.11 0.29 12.18
N LEU A 70 19.94 0.01 12.78
CA LEU A 70 19.82 -0.94 13.89
C LEU A 70 20.20 -2.37 13.47
N GLU A 71 19.81 -2.78 12.26
CA GLU A 71 20.18 -4.07 11.67
C GLU A 71 21.70 -4.15 11.43
N ALA A 72 22.29 -3.13 10.80
CA ALA A 72 23.73 -3.08 10.54
C ALA A 72 24.59 -3.02 11.82
N GLY A 73 24.06 -2.43 12.89
CA GLY A 73 24.70 -2.39 14.20
C GLY A 73 24.53 -3.67 15.03
N GLY A 74 23.84 -4.70 14.52
CA GLY A 74 23.57 -5.94 15.26
C GLY A 74 22.56 -5.80 16.40
N LEU A 75 21.97 -4.61 16.60
CA LEU A 75 20.96 -4.35 17.64
C LEU A 75 19.69 -5.19 17.42
N MET A 76 19.35 -5.49 16.17
CA MET A 76 18.21 -6.34 15.83
C MET A 76 18.38 -7.78 16.36
N TYR A 77 19.60 -8.34 16.28
CA TYR A 77 19.91 -9.68 16.78
C TYR A 77 19.81 -9.73 18.32
N ASN A 78 20.36 -8.73 19.00
CA ASN A 78 20.26 -8.65 20.47
C ASN A 78 18.81 -8.51 20.95
N LEU A 79 17.99 -7.74 20.24
CA LEU A 79 16.57 -7.61 20.55
C LEU A 79 15.82 -8.94 20.33
N ALA A 80 16.16 -9.67 19.27
CA ALA A 80 15.62 -11.01 19.02
C ALA A 80 15.99 -12.00 20.14
N GLU A 81 17.23 -12.02 20.62
CA GLU A 81 17.64 -12.89 21.74
C GLU A 81 16.90 -12.56 23.04
N ILE A 82 16.66 -11.28 23.33
CA ILE A 82 15.89 -10.84 24.51
C ILE A 82 14.41 -11.27 24.39
N LEU A 83 13.85 -11.24 23.18
CA LEU A 83 12.45 -11.62 22.91
C LEU A 83 12.25 -13.14 22.79
N LYS A 84 13.31 -13.89 22.50
CA LYS A 84 13.32 -15.35 22.36
C LYS A 84 12.62 -16.12 23.50
N PRO A 85 12.87 -15.86 24.81
CA PRO A 85 12.19 -16.57 25.88
C PRO A 85 10.67 -16.35 25.89
N LEU A 86 10.19 -15.18 25.50
CA LEU A 86 8.77 -14.89 25.37
C LEU A 86 8.16 -15.64 24.18
N MET A 87 8.86 -15.63 23.04
CA MET A 87 8.46 -16.34 21.82
C MET A 87 8.37 -17.85 22.01
N VAL A 88 9.35 -18.48 22.67
CA VAL A 88 9.33 -19.93 22.95
C VAL A 88 8.17 -20.31 23.88
N LYS A 89 7.82 -19.43 24.82
CA LYS A 89 6.69 -19.65 25.73
C LYS A 89 5.33 -19.50 25.04
N LEU A 90 5.22 -18.58 24.08
CA LEU A 90 3.98 -18.31 23.36
C LEU A 90 3.74 -19.30 22.20
N PHE A 91 4.82 -19.78 21.58
CA PHE A 91 4.81 -20.74 20.47
C PHE A 91 5.65 -21.99 20.80
N PRO A 92 5.16 -22.87 21.69
CA PRO A 92 5.89 -24.07 22.12
C PRO A 92 6.11 -25.11 21.01
N ASP A 93 5.31 -25.11 19.94
CA ASP A 93 5.42 -26.04 18.82
C ASP A 93 6.51 -25.66 17.78
N VAL A 94 7.13 -24.48 17.91
CA VAL A 94 8.17 -24.01 16.97
C VAL A 94 9.57 -24.24 17.58
N PRO A 95 10.43 -25.06 16.96
CA PRO A 95 11.77 -25.34 17.48
C PRO A 95 12.62 -24.07 17.64
N PRO A 96 13.44 -23.96 18.72
CA PRO A 96 14.23 -22.75 19.01
C PRO A 96 15.27 -22.35 17.96
N THR A 97 15.55 -23.23 16.99
CA THR A 97 16.52 -23.06 15.89
C THR A 97 15.85 -22.72 14.56
N HIS A 98 14.53 -22.55 14.51
CA HIS A 98 13.85 -22.15 13.28
C HIS A 98 14.05 -20.64 13.02
N PRO A 99 14.35 -20.20 11.77
CA PRO A 99 14.54 -18.78 11.43
C PRO A 99 13.32 -17.88 11.73
N ALA A 100 12.16 -18.49 12.00
CA ALA A 100 10.96 -17.80 12.48
C ALA A 100 11.08 -17.29 13.93
N MET A 101 12.03 -17.81 14.72
CA MET A 101 12.29 -17.41 16.12
C MET A 101 13.28 -16.24 16.24
N GLY A 102 13.63 -15.61 15.11
CA GLY A 102 14.71 -14.62 15.01
C GLY A 102 15.99 -15.30 14.53
N ALA A 103 16.23 -15.25 13.22
CA ALA A 103 17.59 -15.42 12.68
C ALA A 103 18.42 -14.16 13.01
#